data_AF-A0A401MQN6-F1
#
_entry.id   AF-A0A401MQN6-F1
#
_cell.length_a   1.000
_cell.length_b   1.000
_cell.length_c   1.000
_cell.angle_alpha   90.00
_cell.angle_beta   90.00
_cell.angle_gamma   90.00
#
_symmetry.space_group_name_H-M   'P 1'
#
loop_
_entity.id
_entity.type
_entity.pdbx_description
1 polymer ?
#
loop_
_entity_poly.entity_id
_entity_poly.type
_entity_poly.pdbx_seq_one_letter_code
_entity_poly.pdbx_strand_id
1 'polypeptide(L)'
;MQQEAGVGGEALEVWIDQDLCTGDGICAQYAPEVFELDIDGLAYVKGADDELLQDKGATTPVPLPLLTDVVDSAKECPGDCIHVRRASDKVEVYGPDADAE
;
A
#
# COMPACT_ATOMS: atom_id res chain seq x y z
N MET A 1 -15.26 28.16 -11.68
CA MET A 1 -13.99 27.76 -11.08
C MET A 1 -14.31 26.56 -10.18
N GLN A 2 -14.27 25.35 -10.73
CA GLN A 2 -14.49 24.13 -9.96
C GLN A 2 -13.30 23.21 -10.22
N GLN A 3 -12.40 23.26 -9.24
CA GLN A 3 -11.46 22.24 -8.79
C GLN A 3 -10.62 21.51 -9.84
N GLU A 4 -9.44 22.06 -10.04
CA GLU A 4 -8.23 21.37 -10.49
C GLU A 4 -7.48 20.91 -9.22
N ALA A 5 -7.62 19.65 -8.80
CA ALA A 5 -6.76 18.96 -7.82
C ALA A 5 -7.18 17.47 -7.76
N GLY A 6 -6.32 16.46 -7.88
CA GLY A 6 -4.87 16.49 -7.75
C GLY A 6 -4.24 15.24 -8.34
N VAL A 7 -3.16 15.47 -9.08
CA VAL A 7 -1.98 14.61 -9.05
C VAL A 7 -0.89 15.53 -8.52
N GLY A 8 -0.87 15.74 -7.20
CA GLY A 8 0.02 16.72 -6.58
C GLY A 8 -0.22 16.94 -5.09
N GLY A 9 0.39 16.12 -4.24
CA GLY A 9 0.58 16.43 -2.82
C GLY A 9 -0.48 15.92 -1.84
N GLU A 10 -1.28 14.94 -2.21
CA GLU A 10 -2.19 14.25 -1.30
C GLU A 10 -1.46 13.18 -0.46
N ALA A 11 -1.72 13.15 0.85
CA ALA A 11 -1.19 12.13 1.72
C ALA A 11 -1.85 10.79 1.38
N LEU A 12 -1.05 9.80 1.01
CA LEU A 12 -1.49 8.45 0.70
C LEU A 12 -1.17 7.53 1.88
N GLU A 13 -2.00 6.53 2.06
CA GLU A 13 -1.78 5.45 3.01
C GLU A 13 -1.91 4.11 2.29
N VAL A 14 -1.14 3.14 2.74
CA VAL A 14 -1.08 1.80 2.15
C VAL A 14 -1.39 0.74 3.21
N TRP A 15 -2.05 -0.32 2.79
CA TRP A 15 -2.24 -1.54 3.57
C TRP A 15 -2.08 -2.79 2.71
N ILE A 16 -2.08 -3.94 3.37
CA ILE A 16 -2.17 -5.24 2.73
C ILE A 16 -3.46 -5.91 3.19
N ASP A 17 -4.20 -6.51 2.26
CA ASP A 17 -5.31 -7.41 2.54
C ASP A 17 -4.75 -8.83 2.77
N GLN A 18 -4.79 -9.29 4.02
CA GLN A 18 -4.30 -10.62 4.41
C GLN A 18 -5.11 -11.77 3.80
N ASP A 19 -6.37 -11.53 3.40
CA ASP A 19 -7.22 -12.56 2.79
C ASP A 19 -6.88 -12.76 1.30
N LEU A 20 -6.25 -11.77 0.65
CA LEU A 20 -5.78 -11.83 -0.75
C LEU A 20 -4.28 -12.14 -0.87
N CYS A 21 -3.51 -11.91 0.19
CA CYS A 21 -2.06 -12.08 0.15
C CYS A 21 -1.65 -13.53 -0.09
N THR A 22 -0.82 -13.75 -1.11
CA THR A 22 -0.31 -15.07 -1.50
C THR A 22 1.10 -15.36 -1.01
N GLY A 23 1.73 -14.41 -0.32
CA GLY A 23 3.08 -14.57 0.22
C GLY A 23 4.23 -14.50 -0.81
N ASP A 24 3.99 -13.90 -1.98
CA ASP A 24 5.00 -13.80 -3.05
C ASP A 24 6.23 -12.95 -2.66
N GLY A 25 6.02 -11.94 -1.81
CA GLY A 25 7.10 -11.11 -1.26
C GLY A 25 7.64 -10.02 -2.20
N ILE A 26 7.04 -9.79 -3.38
CA ILE A 26 7.43 -8.69 -4.28
C ILE A 26 7.35 -7.30 -3.62
N CYS A 27 6.37 -7.08 -2.73
CA CYS A 27 6.23 -5.84 -1.97
C CYS A 27 7.46 -5.54 -1.12
N ALA A 28 7.95 -6.51 -0.36
CA ALA A 28 9.15 -6.37 0.46
C ALA A 28 10.43 -6.25 -0.39
N GLN A 29 10.42 -6.73 -1.63
CA GLN A 29 11.56 -6.55 -2.56
C GLN A 29 11.61 -5.13 -3.12
N TYR A 30 10.46 -4.52 -3.41
CA TYR A 30 10.38 -3.19 -4.03
C TYR A 30 10.46 -2.08 -2.99
N ALA A 31 9.74 -2.21 -1.87
CA ALA A 31 9.72 -1.23 -0.79
C ALA A 31 9.91 -1.91 0.58
N PRO A 32 11.12 -2.42 0.91
CA PRO A 32 11.41 -3.07 2.20
C PRO A 32 11.26 -2.15 3.42
N GLU A 33 11.30 -0.83 3.21
CA GLU A 33 11.06 0.16 4.27
C GLU A 33 9.58 0.29 4.63
N VAL A 34 8.67 -0.17 3.75
CA VAL A 34 7.21 -0.07 3.94
C VAL A 34 6.60 -1.44 4.16
N PHE A 35 7.13 -2.49 3.54
CA PHE A 35 6.58 -3.83 3.60
C PHE A 35 7.60 -4.84 4.12
N GLU A 36 7.10 -5.83 4.85
CA GLU A 36 7.90 -6.96 5.30
C GLU A 36 7.04 -8.23 5.30
N LEU A 37 7.65 -9.35 4.92
CA LEU A 37 7.04 -10.67 4.91
C LEU A 37 7.32 -11.35 6.24
N ASP A 38 6.27 -11.69 6.99
CA ASP A 38 6.40 -12.33 8.29
C ASP A 38 6.53 -13.87 8.16
N ILE A 39 6.83 -14.54 9.26
CA ILE A 39 7.03 -15.99 9.36
C ILE A 39 5.78 -16.82 9.06
N ASP A 40 4.60 -16.19 9.08
CA ASP A 40 3.32 -16.80 8.72
C ASP A 40 3.13 -16.91 7.20
N GLY A 41 4.03 -16.29 6.41
CA GLY A 41 3.97 -16.25 4.95
C GLY A 41 3.07 -15.14 4.40
N LEU A 42 2.62 -14.21 5.23
CA LEU A 42 1.86 -13.02 4.83
C LEU A 42 2.71 -11.77 4.94
N ALA A 43 2.42 -10.80 4.09
CA ALA A 43 3.09 -9.51 4.12
C ALA A 43 2.28 -8.50 4.93
N TYR A 44 3.00 -7.62 5.61
CA TYR A 44 2.45 -6.56 6.45
C TYR A 44 3.14 -5.23 6.14
N VAL A 45 2.47 -4.14 6.50
CA VAL A 45 3.07 -2.79 6.43
C VAL A 45 3.80 -2.46 7.73
N LYS A 46 4.88 -1.69 7.61
CA LYS A 46 5.69 -1.22 8.74
C LYS A 46 5.18 0.12 9.25
N GLY A 47 5.08 0.25 10.58
CA GLY A 47 4.77 1.48 11.27
C GLY A 47 5.94 2.48 11.25
N ALA A 48 5.72 3.65 11.85
CA ALA A 48 6.76 4.69 11.97
C ALA A 48 7.94 4.27 12.88
N ASP A 49 7.72 3.25 13.72
CA ASP A 49 8.66 2.64 14.64
C ASP A 49 9.37 1.41 14.03
N ASP A 50 9.16 1.15 12.74
CA ASP A 50 9.68 -0.01 12.00
C ASP A 50 9.07 -1.36 12.45
N GLU A 51 8.04 -1.34 13.30
CA GLU A 51 7.32 -2.54 13.72
C GLU A 51 6.23 -2.94 12.71
N LEU A 52 5.98 -4.25 12.58
CA LEU A 52 4.94 -4.80 11.73
C LEU A 52 3.54 -4.48 12.29
N LEU A 53 2.70 -3.87 11.45
CA LEU A 53 1.29 -3.66 11.77
C LEU A 53 0.48 -4.91 11.38
N GLN A 54 0.31 -5.83 12.33
CA GLN A 54 -0.35 -7.13 12.12
C GLN A 54 -1.88 -7.10 12.21
N ASP A 55 -2.47 -5.99 12.68
CA ASP A 55 -3.94 -5.85 12.71
C ASP A 55 -4.52 -5.82 11.28
N LYS A 56 -5.64 -6.53 11.07
CA LYS A 56 -6.32 -6.53 9.77
C LYS A 56 -6.72 -5.12 9.35
N GLY A 57 -6.31 -4.72 8.13
CA GLY A 57 -6.59 -3.40 7.59
C GLY A 57 -5.79 -2.27 8.27
N ALA A 58 -4.70 -2.60 8.97
CA ALA A 58 -3.78 -1.59 9.46
C ALA A 58 -3.11 -0.86 8.29
N THR A 59 -2.98 0.47 8.41
CA THR A 59 -2.42 1.33 7.37
C THR A 59 -1.19 2.05 7.84
N THR A 60 -0.24 2.28 6.94
CA THR A 60 0.89 3.18 7.17
C THR A 60 0.89 4.30 6.11
N PRO A 61 1.32 5.53 6.43
CA PRO A 61 1.48 6.57 5.42
C PRO A 61 2.56 6.18 4.41
N VAL A 62 2.32 6.45 3.13
CA VAL A 62 3.30 6.20 2.06
C VAL A 62 4.35 7.31 2.06
N PRO A 63 5.64 7.00 2.28
CA PRO A 63 6.69 8.00 2.18
C PRO A 63 6.83 8.48 0.74
N LEU A 64 6.83 9.79 0.52
CA LEU A 64 6.96 10.37 -0.83
C LEU A 64 8.16 9.83 -1.64
N PRO A 65 9.34 9.56 -1.05
CA PRO A 65 10.46 8.96 -1.79
C PRO A 65 10.19 7.54 -2.30
N LEU A 66 9.32 6.80 -1.62
CA LEU A 66 8.98 5.39 -1.90
C LEU A 66 7.64 5.24 -2.62
N LEU A 67 7.00 6.36 -2.99
CA LEU A 67 5.68 6.33 -3.63
C LEU A 67 5.70 5.48 -4.90
N THR A 68 6.70 5.65 -5.76
CA THR A 68 6.83 4.85 -6.99
C THR A 68 6.96 3.37 -6.68
N ASP A 69 7.82 3.00 -5.74
CA ASP A 69 8.06 1.60 -5.38
C ASP A 69 6.82 0.94 -4.75
N VAL A 70 6.07 1.68 -3.93
CA VAL A 70 4.79 1.23 -3.36
C VAL A 70 3.73 1.05 -4.45
N VAL A 71 3.66 1.96 -5.41
CA VAL A 71 2.71 1.87 -6.54
C VAL A 71 3.07 0.69 -7.45
N ASP A 72 4.35 0.49 -7.76
CA ASP A 72 4.78 -0.64 -8.58
C ASP A 72 4.58 -1.96 -7.84
N SER A 73 4.79 -1.99 -6.51
CA SER A 73 4.43 -3.14 -5.68
C SER A 73 2.95 -3.50 -5.84
N ALA A 74 2.06 -2.51 -5.76
CA ALA A 74 0.63 -2.73 -5.88
C ALA A 74 0.21 -3.25 -7.26
N LYS A 75 0.85 -2.77 -8.33
CA LYS A 75 0.56 -3.20 -9.71
C LYS A 75 1.10 -4.58 -10.07
N GLU A 76 2.25 -4.94 -9.51
CA GLU A 76 2.95 -6.19 -9.83
C GLU A 76 2.62 -7.31 -8.82
N CYS A 77 1.87 -7.01 -7.75
CA CYS A 77 1.48 -8.01 -6.76
C CYS A 77 0.53 -9.03 -7.39
N PRO A 78 0.91 -10.32 -7.50
CA PRO A 78 0.08 -11.33 -8.15
C PRO A 78 -1.19 -11.70 -7.35
N GLY A 79 -1.22 -11.36 -6.06
CA GLY A 79 -2.41 -11.54 -5.22
C GLY A 79 -3.35 -10.34 -5.23
N ASP A 80 -2.99 -9.25 -5.92
CA ASP A 80 -3.70 -7.96 -5.86
C ASP A 80 -4.00 -7.52 -4.42
N CYS A 81 -3.10 -7.83 -3.48
CA CYS A 81 -3.38 -7.71 -2.05
C CYS A 81 -2.91 -6.38 -1.44
N ILE A 82 -2.38 -5.46 -2.25
CA ILE A 82 -1.81 -4.19 -1.78
C ILE A 82 -2.73 -3.07 -2.25
N HIS A 83 -3.19 -2.27 -1.30
CA HIS A 83 -4.06 -1.15 -1.62
C HIS A 83 -3.47 0.15 -1.12
N VAL A 84 -3.59 1.17 -1.95
CA VAL A 84 -3.14 2.53 -1.70
C VAL A 84 -4.32 3.45 -1.86
N ARG A 85 -4.61 4.23 -0.83
CA ARG A 85 -5.77 5.14 -0.81
C ARG A 85 -5.40 6.52 -0.30
N ARG A 86 -6.27 7.48 -0.60
CA ARG A 86 -6.14 8.86 -0.14
C ARG A 86 -6.48 8.93 1.33
N ALA A 87 -5.61 9.53 2.15
CA ALA A 87 -5.85 9.62 3.58
C ALA A 87 -7.08 10.48 3.93
N SER A 88 -7.37 11.48 3.09
CA SER A 88 -8.45 12.44 3.28
C SER A 88 -9.85 11.84 3.10
N ASP A 89 -10.04 11.04 2.06
CA ASP A 89 -11.37 10.57 1.62
C ASP A 89 -11.46 9.04 1.47
N LYS A 90 -10.38 8.32 1.75
CA LYS A 90 -10.27 6.86 1.71
C LYS A 90 -10.57 6.23 0.35
N VAL A 91 -10.63 7.06 -0.70
CA VAL A 91 -10.74 6.61 -2.09
C VAL A 91 -9.47 5.87 -2.46
N GLU A 92 -9.62 4.64 -2.93
CA GLU A 92 -8.51 3.84 -3.42
C GLU A 92 -8.02 4.38 -4.76
N VAL A 93 -6.71 4.57 -4.87
CA VAL A 93 -6.04 5.12 -6.05
C VAL A 93 -5.16 4.09 -6.76
N TYR A 94 -4.65 3.10 -6.01
CA TYR A 94 -3.95 1.94 -6.56
C TYR A 94 -4.35 0.70 -5.76
N GLY A 95 -4.58 -0.42 -6.43
CA GLY A 95 -5.07 -1.65 -5.81
C GLY A 95 -6.24 -2.24 -6.60
N PRO A 96 -6.78 -3.38 -6.14
CA PRO A 96 -7.87 -4.09 -6.83
C PRO A 96 -9.20 -3.33 -6.85
N ASP A 97 -9.44 -2.45 -5.88
CA ASP A 97 -10.67 -1.66 -5.74
C ASP A 97 -10.51 -0.23 -6.29
N ALA A 98 -9.33 0.15 -6.76
CA ALA A 98 -9.15 1.39 -7.49
C ALA A 98 -9.93 1.31 -8.82
N ASP A 99 -10.86 2.25 -9.05
CA ASP A 99 -11.63 2.33 -10.29
C ASP A 99 -10.68 2.31 -11.50
N ALA A 100 -10.61 1.17 -12.16
CA ALA A 100 -9.95 1.02 -13.45
C ALA A 100 -10.87 1.62 -14.53
N GLU A 101 -10.77 2.94 -14.74
CA GLU A 101 -11.30 3.58 -15.95
C GLU A 101 -10.49 3.19 -17.19
#